data_AF-A0A9Q0MSS9-F1
#
_entry.id   AF-A0A9Q0MSS9-F1
#
_cell.length_a   1.000
_cell.length_b   1.000
_cell.length_c   1.000
_cell.angle_alpha   90.00
_cell.angle_beta   90.00
_cell.angle_gamma   90.00
#
_symmetry.space_group_name_H-M   'P 1'
#
loop_
_entity.id
_entity.type
_entity.pdbx_description
1 polymer ?
#
loop_
_entity_poly.entity_id
_entity_poly.type
_entity_poly.pdbx_seq_one_letter_code
_entity_poly.pdbx_strand_id
1 'polypeptide(L)'
;MKFALPPKRDTLKNFIIDAEMCANDFRLNLNDEQKEEIRNTAKEAIIVTKPNLKVSDDVKKLYETVDSLKNKDVYYMKADKGNSIVILDKSVYEARMQKLIDEGPYQKVRGQLTNMVSQANDALNRYEFLFGEFWKKRMKVHCPYVGALYGLPKIHKPGGGDKMRPINSNIGTPTYHLANNNRTKIDAIKQTY
;
A
#
# COMPACT_ATOMS: atom_id res chain seq x y z
N MET A 1 6.67 7.44 12.37
CA MET A 1 6.42 6.33 13.29
C MET A 1 6.03 5.12 12.48
N LYS A 2 6.80 4.04 12.60
CA LYS A 2 6.33 2.70 12.22
C LYS A 2 5.65 2.14 13.46
N PHE A 3 4.38 2.46 13.62
CA PHE A 3 3.55 1.96 14.71
C PHE A 3 2.55 0.98 14.09
N ALA A 4 2.47 -0.23 14.64
CA ALA A 4 1.52 -1.24 14.22
C ALA A 4 0.63 -1.58 15.42
N LEU A 5 -0.67 -1.72 15.19
CA LEU A 5 -1.57 -2.19 16.24
C LEU A 5 -1.26 -3.66 16.54
N PRO A 6 -1.29 -4.06 17.83
CA PRO A 6 -1.09 -5.46 18.21
C PRO A 6 -2.21 -6.32 17.61
N PRO A 7 -1.95 -7.51 17.07
CA PRO A 7 -2.94 -8.29 16.30
C PRO A 7 -4.25 -8.52 17.07
N LYS A 8 -5.41 -8.27 16.42
CA LYS A 8 -6.74 -8.58 16.98
C LYS A 8 -6.89 -10.10 17.12
N ARG A 9 -7.61 -10.60 18.12
CA ARG A 9 -7.91 -12.05 18.24
C ARG A 9 -8.60 -12.64 16.98
N ASP A 10 -9.35 -11.82 16.23
CA ASP A 10 -9.99 -12.23 14.97
C ASP A 10 -9.00 -12.57 13.84
N THR A 11 -7.70 -12.26 13.97
CA THR A 11 -6.70 -12.67 12.97
C THR A 11 -6.58 -14.19 12.83
N LEU A 12 -6.93 -14.97 13.86
CA LEU A 12 -6.97 -16.44 13.74
C LEU A 12 -8.08 -16.91 12.79
N LYS A 13 -9.23 -16.23 12.78
CA LYS A 13 -10.32 -16.55 11.84
C LYS A 13 -9.88 -16.25 10.41
N ASN A 14 -9.27 -15.08 10.20
CA ASN A 14 -8.75 -14.70 8.89
C ASN A 14 -7.64 -15.66 8.44
N PHE A 15 -6.75 -16.08 9.34
CA PHE A 15 -5.72 -17.07 9.02
C PHE A 15 -6.31 -18.42 8.59
N ILE A 16 -7.36 -18.89 9.27
CA ILE A 16 -8.08 -20.12 8.87
C ILE A 16 -8.73 -19.93 7.51
N ILE A 17 -9.38 -18.78 7.26
CA ILE A 17 -10.00 -18.46 5.96
C ILE A 17 -8.93 -18.45 4.87
N ASP A 18 -7.80 -17.77 5.09
CA ASP A 18 -6.71 -17.67 4.13
C ASP A 18 -6.09 -19.05 3.84
N ALA A 19 -5.90 -19.88 4.87
CA ALA A 19 -5.40 -21.25 4.72
C ALA A 19 -6.38 -22.13 3.92
N GLU A 20 -7.68 -22.05 4.19
CA GLU A 20 -8.71 -22.78 3.43
C GLU A 20 -8.85 -22.23 2.00
N MET A 21 -8.70 -20.92 1.79
CA MET A 21 -8.67 -20.34 0.45
C MET A 21 -7.47 -20.85 -0.35
N CYS A 22 -6.29 -20.95 0.26
CA CYS A 22 -5.11 -21.54 -0.37
C CYS A 22 -5.29 -23.03 -0.68
N ALA A 23 -5.83 -23.81 0.27
CA ALA A 23 -6.08 -25.23 0.06
C ALA A 23 -7.10 -25.49 -1.06
N ASN A 24 -8.07 -24.60 -1.25
CA ASN A 24 -9.10 -24.70 -2.27
C ASN A 24 -8.81 -23.85 -3.54
N ASP A 25 -7.62 -23.25 -3.67
CA ASP A 25 -7.29 -22.47 -4.86
C ASP A 25 -7.06 -23.42 -6.05
N PHE A 26 -8.00 -23.37 -7.00
CA PHE A 26 -7.95 -24.17 -8.23
C PHE A 26 -6.67 -23.92 -9.05
N ARG A 27 -6.03 -22.76 -8.91
CA ARG A 27 -4.78 -22.45 -9.63
C ARG A 27 -3.59 -23.28 -9.16
N LEU A 28 -3.66 -23.83 -7.95
CA LEU A 28 -2.56 -24.58 -7.35
C LEU A 28 -2.63 -26.08 -7.68
N ASN A 29 -3.75 -26.58 -8.22
CA ASN A 29 -3.95 -28.00 -8.58
C ASN A 29 -3.49 -28.98 -7.48
N LEU A 30 -3.81 -28.66 -6.22
CA LEU A 30 -3.40 -29.46 -5.06
C LEU A 30 -4.22 -30.76 -4.98
N ASN A 31 -3.55 -31.86 -4.66
CA ASN A 31 -4.21 -33.11 -4.33
C ASN A 31 -4.79 -33.06 -2.90
N ASP A 32 -5.66 -34.01 -2.54
CA ASP A 32 -6.35 -33.96 -1.24
C ASP A 32 -5.39 -34.19 -0.05
N GLU A 33 -4.27 -34.86 -0.28
CA GLU A 33 -3.21 -35.05 0.72
C GLU A 33 -2.49 -33.74 1.06
N GLN A 34 -2.11 -32.96 0.04
CA GLN A 34 -1.49 -31.63 0.19
C GLN A 34 -2.42 -30.63 0.85
N LYS A 35 -3.73 -30.70 0.56
CA LYS A 35 -4.73 -29.87 1.24
C LYS A 35 -4.79 -30.21 2.73
N GLU A 36 -4.76 -31.49 3.08
CA GLU A 36 -4.79 -31.91 4.47
C GLU A 36 -3.48 -31.58 5.21
N GLU A 37 -2.34 -31.64 4.52
CA GLU A 37 -1.05 -31.19 5.04
C GLU A 37 -1.09 -29.70 5.42
N ILE A 38 -1.58 -28.83 4.52
CA ILE A 38 -1.77 -27.39 4.79
C ILE A 38 -2.66 -27.17 6.02
N ARG A 39 -3.78 -27.90 6.11
CA ARG A 39 -4.69 -27.80 7.26
C ARG A 39 -4.02 -28.24 8.56
N ASN A 40 -3.23 -29.31 8.54
CA ASN A 40 -2.54 -29.82 9.72
C ASN A 40 -1.44 -28.86 10.20
N THR A 41 -0.64 -28.31 9.28
CA THR A 41 0.34 -27.27 9.62
C THR A 41 -0.35 -26.02 10.20
N ALA A 42 -1.49 -25.60 9.64
CA ALA A 42 -2.27 -24.49 10.18
C ALA A 42 -2.81 -24.77 11.59
N LYS A 43 -3.33 -25.99 11.85
CA LYS A 43 -3.79 -26.43 13.17
C LYS A 43 -2.65 -26.39 14.19
N GLU A 44 -1.48 -26.92 13.85
CA GLU A 44 -0.30 -26.92 14.72
C GLU A 44 0.15 -25.51 15.07
N ALA A 45 0.25 -24.62 14.07
CA ALA A 45 0.59 -23.21 14.28
C ALA A 45 -0.39 -22.53 15.24
N ILE A 46 -1.70 -22.80 15.13
CA ILE A 46 -2.71 -22.24 16.03
C ILE A 46 -2.54 -22.77 17.46
N ILE A 47 -2.28 -24.07 17.64
CA ILE A 47 -2.09 -24.69 18.96
C ILE A 47 -0.85 -24.12 19.66
N VAL A 48 0.26 -23.99 18.93
CA VAL A 48 1.51 -23.40 19.44
C VAL A 48 1.33 -21.94 19.83
N THR A 49 0.49 -21.19 19.11
CA THR A 49 0.25 -19.76 19.34
C THR A 49 -0.80 -19.49 20.44
N LYS A 50 -1.45 -20.52 21.00
CA LYS A 50 -2.49 -20.36 22.04
C LYS A 50 -2.05 -19.91 23.45
N PRO A 51 -0.77 -19.78 23.88
CA PRO A 51 -0.51 -19.31 25.24
C PRO A 51 -0.77 -17.79 25.36
N ASN A 52 -1.76 -17.46 26.19
CA ASN A 52 -1.97 -16.16 26.86
C ASN A 52 -2.10 -14.90 25.99
N LEU A 53 -3.08 -14.88 25.08
CA LEU A 53 -3.64 -13.61 24.59
C LEU A 53 -4.55 -12.96 25.64
N LYS A 54 -4.10 -12.74 26.90
CA LYS A 54 -4.79 -11.76 27.76
C LYS A 54 -4.53 -10.41 27.12
N VAL A 55 -5.51 -9.91 26.37
CA VAL A 55 -5.46 -8.56 25.81
C VAL A 55 -5.45 -7.64 27.03
N SER A 56 -4.32 -6.98 27.29
CA SER A 56 -4.25 -5.94 28.33
C SER A 56 -5.36 -4.93 28.07
N ASP A 57 -5.98 -4.39 29.12
CA ASP A 57 -6.95 -3.31 29.00
C ASP A 57 -6.41 -2.14 28.18
N ASP A 58 -5.09 -1.93 28.19
CA ASP A 58 -4.40 -0.93 27.37
C ASP A 58 -4.52 -1.19 25.86
N VAL A 59 -4.46 -2.45 25.44
CA VAL A 59 -4.63 -2.85 24.03
C VAL A 59 -6.08 -2.63 23.60
N LYS A 60 -7.04 -2.92 24.48
CA LYS A 60 -8.46 -2.68 24.20
C LYS A 60 -8.72 -1.16 24.04
N LYS A 61 -8.25 -0.35 24.99
CA LYS A 61 -8.33 1.12 24.92
C LYS A 61 -7.66 1.69 23.67
N LEU A 62 -6.52 1.12 23.26
CA LEU A 62 -5.83 1.53 22.05
C LEU A 62 -6.69 1.32 20.79
N TYR A 63 -7.35 0.16 20.70
CA TYR A 63 -8.27 -0.14 19.60
C TYR A 63 -9.49 0.79 19.60
N GLU A 64 -10.12 0.99 20.76
CA GLU A 64 -11.24 1.92 20.92
C GLU A 64 -10.84 3.35 20.51
N THR A 65 -9.63 3.78 20.88
CA THR A 65 -9.09 5.09 20.50
C THR A 65 -8.91 5.20 18.99
N VAL A 66 -8.29 4.21 18.34
CA VAL A 66 -8.09 4.23 16.89
C VAL A 66 -9.41 4.19 16.14
N ASP A 67 -10.36 3.37 16.58
CA ASP A 67 -11.67 3.28 15.94
C ASP A 67 -12.46 4.59 16.13
N SER A 68 -12.37 5.22 17.30
CA SER A 68 -12.87 6.59 17.53
C SER A 68 -12.24 7.61 16.58
N LEU A 69 -10.93 7.57 16.36
CA LEU A 69 -10.25 8.48 15.45
C LEU A 69 -10.65 8.27 13.99
N LYS A 70 -10.87 7.01 13.56
CA LYS A 70 -11.33 6.67 12.20
C LYS A 70 -12.76 7.12 11.92
N ASN A 71 -13.61 7.13 12.93
CA ASN A 71 -15.01 7.53 12.81
C ASN A 71 -15.20 9.05 12.70
N LYS A 72 -14.14 9.84 12.92
CA LYS A 72 -14.18 11.30 12.75
C LYS A 72 -14.02 11.67 11.28
N ASP A 73 -14.71 12.72 10.86
CA ASP A 73 -14.64 13.22 9.49
C ASP A 73 -13.43 14.15 9.25
N VAL A 74 -12.25 13.66 9.63
CA VAL A 74 -10.98 14.38 9.51
C VAL A 74 -9.91 13.51 8.88
N TYR A 75 -8.94 14.13 8.23
CA TYR A 75 -7.69 13.50 7.86
C TYR A 75 -6.60 13.79 8.89
N TYR A 76 -5.83 12.75 9.19
CA TYR A 76 -4.60 12.83 9.99
C TYR A 76 -3.42 12.65 9.04
N MET A 77 -2.62 13.70 8.83
CA MET A 77 -1.50 13.66 7.89
C MET A 77 -0.27 14.39 8.41
N LYS A 78 0.87 14.16 7.78
CA LYS A 78 2.08 14.92 8.10
C LYS A 78 2.04 16.29 7.45
N ALA A 79 2.57 17.28 8.17
CA ALA A 79 2.90 18.57 7.59
C ALA A 79 4.04 18.45 6.57
N ASP A 80 4.09 19.41 5.65
CA ASP A 80 5.15 19.53 4.65
C ASP A 80 6.56 19.73 5.25
N LYS A 81 6.62 20.42 6.40
CA LYS A 81 7.83 20.72 7.17
C LYS A 81 7.49 20.74 8.67
N GLY A 82 8.52 20.61 9.50
CA GLY A 82 8.40 20.74 10.96
C GLY A 82 8.07 19.44 11.72
N ASN A 83 8.05 18.29 11.02
CA ASN A 83 7.74 16.97 11.61
C ASN A 83 6.45 16.96 12.46
N SER A 84 5.49 17.81 12.11
CA SER A 84 4.22 17.96 12.81
C SER A 84 3.13 17.11 12.16
N ILE A 85 2.12 16.73 12.94
CA ILE A 85 0.88 16.13 12.45
C ILE A 85 -0.15 17.25 12.29
N VAL A 86 -0.87 17.22 11.17
CA VAL A 86 -1.99 18.12 10.89
C VAL A 86 -3.27 17.29 10.92
N ILE A 87 -4.26 17.83 11.63
CA ILE A 87 -5.62 17.33 11.66
C ILE A 87 -6.46 18.33 10.87
N LEU A 88 -7.16 17.86 9.83
CA LEU A 88 -7.94 18.72 8.95
C LEU A 88 -9.27 18.06 8.61
N ASP A 89 -10.36 18.80 8.64
CA ASP A 89 -11.66 18.31 8.18
C ASP A 89 -11.56 17.82 6.72
N LYS A 90 -12.24 16.71 6.41
CA LYS A 90 -12.15 16.12 5.06
C LYS A 90 -12.62 17.08 3.99
N SER A 91 -13.73 17.78 4.23
CA SER A 91 -14.29 18.79 3.32
C SER A 91 -13.30 19.90 3.00
N VAL A 92 -12.58 20.41 4.01
CA VAL A 92 -11.57 21.46 3.83
C VAL A 92 -10.36 20.94 3.06
N TYR A 93 -9.91 19.72 3.36
CA TYR A 93 -8.82 19.09 2.62
C TYR A 93 -9.18 18.89 1.15
N GLU A 94 -10.36 18.33 0.86
CA GLU A 94 -10.84 18.08 -0.50
C GLU A 94 -10.99 19.38 -1.28
N ALA A 95 -11.53 20.44 -0.68
CA ALA A 95 -11.62 21.76 -1.30
C ALA A 95 -10.24 22.33 -1.65
N ARG A 96 -9.25 22.20 -0.76
CA ARG A 96 -7.86 22.64 -1.01
C ARG A 96 -7.20 21.83 -2.12
N MET A 97 -7.44 20.52 -2.17
CA MET A 97 -6.93 19.66 -3.24
C MET A 97 -7.58 19.95 -4.57
N GLN A 98 -8.90 20.20 -4.60
CA GLN A 98 -9.61 20.59 -5.80
C GLN A 98 -9.08 21.91 -6.36
N LYS A 99 -8.93 22.93 -5.50
CA LYS A 99 -8.31 24.21 -5.87
C LYS A 99 -6.90 24.03 -6.44
N LEU A 100 -6.08 23.17 -5.83
CA LEU A 100 -4.74 22.86 -6.33
C LEU A 100 -4.78 22.22 -7.72
N ILE A 101 -5.78 21.38 -8.00
CA ILE A 101 -5.95 20.74 -9.32
C ILE A 101 -6.40 21.78 -10.34
N ASP A 102 -7.35 22.63 -9.98
CA ASP A 102 -7.94 23.63 -10.88
C ASP A 102 -6.94 24.74 -11.26
N GLU A 103 -6.12 25.19 -10.30
CA GLU A 103 -5.08 26.21 -10.53
C GLU A 103 -3.76 25.63 -11.08
N GLY A 104 -3.62 24.31 -11.03
CA GLY A 104 -2.40 23.61 -11.42
C GLY A 104 -2.34 23.27 -12.91
N PRO A 105 -1.22 22.68 -13.37
CA PRO A 105 -1.04 22.29 -14.78
C PRO A 105 -1.74 20.95 -15.12
N TYR A 106 -2.85 20.64 -14.45
CA TYR A 106 -3.51 19.33 -14.54
C TYR A 106 -4.57 19.33 -15.64
N GLN A 107 -4.73 18.17 -16.30
CA GLN A 107 -5.77 17.96 -17.30
C GLN A 107 -6.48 16.63 -17.07
N LYS A 108 -7.77 16.59 -17.39
CA LYS A 108 -8.58 15.38 -17.27
C LYS A 108 -8.27 14.42 -18.42
N VAL A 109 -8.02 13.15 -18.10
CA VAL A 109 -7.70 12.12 -19.10
C VAL A 109 -8.63 10.91 -18.94
N ARG A 110 -8.94 10.22 -20.04
CA ARG A 110 -9.79 9.02 -20.07
C ARG A 110 -8.96 7.77 -20.42
N GLY A 111 -9.36 6.60 -19.90
CA GLY A 111 -8.79 5.30 -20.30
C GLY A 111 -7.32 5.08 -19.93
N GLN A 112 -6.80 5.81 -18.94
CA GLN A 112 -5.36 5.81 -18.64
C GLN A 112 -4.82 4.43 -18.23
N LEU A 113 -5.54 3.70 -17.38
CA LEU A 113 -4.98 2.49 -16.78
C LEU A 113 -4.67 1.42 -17.84
N THR A 114 -5.62 1.10 -18.72
CA THR A 114 -5.43 0.08 -19.77
C THR A 114 -4.27 0.46 -20.69
N ASN A 115 -4.19 1.73 -21.12
CA ASN A 115 -3.12 2.22 -21.98
C ASN A 115 -1.75 2.16 -21.28
N MET A 116 -1.69 2.58 -20.01
CA MET A 116 -0.46 2.53 -19.21
C MET A 116 0.01 1.09 -19.00
N VAL A 117 -0.91 0.15 -18.77
CA VAL A 117 -0.60 -1.28 -18.64
C VAL A 117 -0.06 -1.84 -19.96
N SER A 118 -0.70 -1.54 -21.08
CA SER A 118 -0.21 -1.97 -22.40
C SER A 118 1.19 -1.44 -22.64
N GLN A 119 1.41 -0.13 -22.50
CA GLN A 119 2.71 0.50 -22.72
C GLN A 119 3.79 -0.06 -21.79
N ALA A 120 3.48 -0.33 -20.53
CA ALA A 120 4.42 -0.94 -19.59
C ALA A 120 4.77 -2.38 -20.00
N ASN A 121 3.80 -3.17 -20.43
CA ASN A 121 4.04 -4.53 -20.92
C ASN A 121 4.82 -4.54 -22.24
N ASP A 122 4.51 -3.63 -23.16
CA ASP A 122 5.22 -3.50 -24.44
C ASP A 122 6.68 -3.12 -24.22
N ALA A 123 6.95 -2.21 -23.28
CA ALA A 123 8.31 -1.87 -22.88
C ALA A 123 9.04 -3.09 -22.27
N LEU A 124 8.38 -3.83 -21.37
CA LEU A 124 8.94 -5.05 -20.78
C LEU A 124 9.27 -6.12 -21.81
N ASN A 125 8.38 -6.33 -22.79
CA ASN A 125 8.59 -7.27 -23.89
C ASN A 125 9.75 -6.81 -24.79
N ARG A 126 9.78 -5.53 -25.17
CA ARG A 126 10.81 -4.98 -26.06
C ARG A 126 12.21 -5.10 -25.47
N TYR A 127 12.36 -4.87 -24.18
CA TYR A 127 13.66 -4.87 -23.50
C TYR A 127 13.97 -6.16 -22.76
N GLU A 128 13.17 -7.21 -22.95
CA GLU A 128 13.35 -8.51 -22.28
C GLU A 128 14.76 -9.07 -22.46
N PHE A 129 15.37 -8.88 -23.64
CA PHE A 129 16.73 -9.34 -23.92
C PHE A 129 17.80 -8.76 -22.96
N LEU A 130 17.55 -7.63 -22.30
CA LEU A 130 18.50 -7.00 -21.36
C LEU A 130 18.48 -7.63 -19.97
N PHE A 131 17.39 -8.31 -19.59
CA PHE A 131 17.19 -8.78 -18.21
C PHE A 131 16.59 -10.18 -18.10
N GLY A 132 16.12 -10.77 -19.19
CA GLY A 132 15.53 -12.11 -19.23
C GLY A 132 14.13 -12.22 -18.62
N GLU A 133 13.50 -13.37 -18.85
CA GLU A 133 12.10 -13.63 -18.51
C GLU A 133 11.81 -13.53 -16.99
N PHE A 134 12.76 -13.96 -16.16
CA PHE A 134 12.62 -13.89 -14.69
C PHE A 134 12.40 -12.45 -14.21
N TRP A 135 13.26 -11.53 -14.66
CA TRP A 135 13.18 -10.12 -14.27
C TRP A 135 11.99 -9.42 -14.90
N LYS A 136 11.61 -9.81 -16.13
CA LYS A 136 10.36 -9.36 -16.77
C LYS A 136 9.14 -9.64 -15.89
N LYS A 137 8.99 -10.88 -15.40
CA LYS A 137 7.90 -11.27 -14.50
C LYS A 137 7.93 -10.47 -13.20
N ARG A 138 9.11 -10.26 -12.62
CA ARG A 138 9.29 -9.50 -11.37
C ARG A 138 9.04 -7.99 -11.51
N MET A 139 9.27 -7.42 -12.68
CA MET A 139 9.02 -6.00 -12.97
C MET A 139 7.57 -5.71 -13.37
N LYS A 140 6.78 -6.75 -13.67
CA LYS A 140 5.35 -6.61 -13.95
C LYS A 140 4.58 -6.44 -12.64
N VAL A 141 3.68 -5.47 -12.60
CA VAL A 141 2.78 -5.23 -11.47
C VAL A 141 1.49 -6.03 -11.68
N HIS A 142 1.11 -6.82 -10.68
CA HIS A 142 -0.16 -7.56 -10.68
C HIS A 142 -1.30 -6.65 -10.21
N CYS A 143 -2.45 -6.68 -10.91
CA CYS A 143 -3.61 -5.82 -10.65
C CYS A 143 -3.25 -4.34 -10.43
N PRO A 144 -2.62 -3.67 -11.41
CA PRO A 144 -2.17 -2.30 -11.24
C PRO A 144 -3.35 -1.32 -11.17
N TYR A 145 -3.12 -0.17 -10.52
CA TYR A 145 -4.10 0.92 -10.41
C TYR A 145 -3.47 2.27 -10.82
N VAL A 146 -4.30 3.30 -11.00
CA VAL A 146 -3.84 4.65 -11.33
C VAL A 146 -3.20 5.29 -10.09
N GLY A 147 -2.11 6.02 -10.29
CA GLY A 147 -1.41 6.70 -9.20
C GLY A 147 -2.33 7.66 -8.44
N ALA A 148 -2.11 7.78 -7.13
CA ALA A 148 -2.91 8.64 -6.26
C ALA A 148 -2.21 9.98 -6.05
N LEU A 149 -2.92 11.09 -6.28
CA LEU A 149 -2.48 12.44 -5.93
C LEU A 149 -3.01 12.80 -4.54
N TYR A 150 -2.12 13.22 -3.64
CA TYR A 150 -2.49 13.78 -2.35
C TYR A 150 -1.61 14.97 -2.00
N GLY A 151 -2.02 15.78 -1.03
CA GLY A 151 -1.32 17.01 -0.65
C GLY A 151 -0.80 16.99 0.78
N LEU A 152 0.37 17.56 1.00
CA LEU A 152 0.88 17.86 2.35
C LEU A 152 0.68 19.35 2.69
N PRO A 153 0.04 19.68 3.83
CA PRO A 153 -0.20 21.08 4.22
C PRO A 153 1.10 21.84 4.49
N LYS A 154 1.27 22.99 3.83
CA LYS A 154 2.42 23.89 4.03
C LYS A 154 2.17 24.84 5.21
N ILE A 155 2.09 24.30 6.42
CA ILE A 155 1.78 25.07 7.64
C ILE A 155 2.82 26.17 7.98
N HIS A 156 4.02 26.08 7.42
CA HIS A 156 5.10 27.06 7.60
C HIS A 156 4.98 28.29 6.68
N LYS A 157 3.95 28.35 5.83
CA LYS A 157 3.68 29.49 4.94
C LYS A 157 2.52 30.32 5.48
N PRO A 158 2.48 31.63 5.16
CA PRO A 158 1.32 32.47 5.49
C PRO A 158 0.03 31.86 4.92
N GLY A 159 -1.06 31.92 5.68
CA GLY A 159 -2.32 31.24 5.34
C GLY A 159 -2.46 29.82 5.92
N GLY A 160 -1.68 29.46 6.95
CA GLY A 160 -2.04 28.37 7.87
C GLY A 160 -2.29 26.99 7.27
N GLY A 161 -1.67 26.65 6.14
CA GLY A 161 -1.86 25.35 5.46
C GLY A 161 -2.83 25.35 4.28
N ASP A 162 -3.30 26.51 3.82
CA ASP A 162 -4.11 26.62 2.59
C ASP A 162 -3.36 26.15 1.34
N LYS A 163 -2.03 26.32 1.33
CA LYS A 163 -1.17 25.80 0.27
C LYS A 163 -0.79 24.35 0.57
N MET A 164 -0.99 23.48 -0.41
CA MET A 164 -0.61 22.06 -0.34
C MET A 164 0.66 21.82 -1.17
N ARG A 165 1.51 20.87 -0.76
CA ARG A 165 2.54 20.28 -1.63
C ARG A 165 1.92 19.03 -2.27
N PRO A 166 1.71 19.01 -3.60
CA PRO A 166 1.20 17.82 -4.26
C PRO A 166 2.25 16.71 -4.25
N ILE A 167 1.84 15.50 -3.91
CA ILE A 167 2.60 14.27 -3.94
C ILE A 167 1.86 13.28 -4.83
N ASN A 168 2.53 12.78 -5.86
CA ASN A 168 2.01 11.73 -6.70
C ASN A 168 2.57 10.38 -6.21
N SER A 169 1.70 9.51 -5.70
CA SER A 169 2.05 8.14 -5.34
C SER A 169 1.86 7.22 -6.53
N ASN A 170 2.99 6.80 -7.09
CA ASN A 170 3.05 5.78 -8.13
C ASN A 170 3.16 4.35 -7.58
N ILE A 171 2.99 4.15 -6.27
CA ILE A 171 2.98 2.80 -5.68
C ILE A 171 1.85 1.99 -6.31
N GLY A 172 2.15 0.76 -6.76
CA GLY A 172 1.16 -0.13 -7.39
C GLY A 172 0.70 0.29 -8.79
N THR A 173 1.28 1.34 -9.38
CA THR A 173 1.03 1.70 -10.79
C THR A 173 1.75 0.75 -11.75
N PRO A 174 1.35 0.65 -13.03
CA PRO A 174 1.96 -0.30 -13.99
C PRO A 174 3.48 -0.21 -14.12
N THR A 175 4.07 0.96 -13.85
CA THR A 175 5.51 1.22 -13.97
C THR A 175 6.26 1.20 -12.62
N TYR A 176 5.59 0.86 -11.52
CA TYR A 176 6.17 0.95 -10.17
C TYR A 176 7.43 0.10 -10.00
N HIS A 177 7.34 -1.21 -10.28
CA HIS A 177 8.49 -2.11 -10.11
C HIS A 177 9.60 -1.84 -11.13
N LEU A 178 9.25 -1.41 -12.34
CA LEU A 178 10.20 -0.92 -13.34
C LEU A 178 11.06 0.23 -12.78
N ALA A 179 10.41 1.27 -12.24
CA ALA A 179 11.11 2.42 -11.68
C ALA A 179 11.93 2.05 -10.43
N ASN A 180 11.39 1.20 -9.56
CA ASN A 180 12.05 0.81 -8.32
C ASN A 180 13.28 -0.08 -8.57
N ASN A 181 13.20 -1.03 -9.49
CA ASN A 181 14.30 -1.95 -9.76
C ASN A 181 15.47 -1.27 -10.48
N ASN A 182 15.20 -0.27 -11.34
CA ASN A 182 16.25 0.54 -11.95
C ASN A 182 17.03 1.35 -10.90
N ARG A 183 16.33 1.86 -9.87
CA ARG A 183 16.96 2.58 -8.77
C ARG A 183 17.96 1.70 -8.01
N THR A 184 17.59 0.47 -7.67
CA THR A 184 18.48 -0.46 -6.95
C THR A 184 19.75 -0.79 -7.73
N LYS A 185 19.67 -0.94 -9.07
CA LYS A 185 20.84 -1.21 -9.91
C LYS A 185 21.74 0.02 -10.08
N ILE A 186 21.18 1.22 -10.20
CA ILE A 186 21.95 2.47 -10.27
C ILE A 186 22.65 2.76 -8.95
N ASP A 187 21.98 2.53 -7.82
CA ASP A 187 22.57 2.73 -6.49
C ASP A 187 23.69 1.70 -6.21
N ALA A 188 23.59 0.48 -6.71
CA ALA A 188 24.66 -0.52 -6.65
C ALA A 188 25.90 -0.10 -7.48
N ILE A 189 25.71 0.48 -8.67
CA ILE A 189 26.82 0.99 -9.50
C ILE A 189 27.52 2.16 -8.80
N LYS A 190 26.78 3.02 -8.11
CA LYS A 190 27.34 4.17 -7.36
C LYS A 190 28.10 3.80 -6.08
N GLN A 191 27.94 2.58 -5.57
CA GLN A 191 28.74 2.08 -4.43
C GLN A 191 30.03 1.39 -4.87
N THR A 192 30.25 1.23 -6.18
CA THR A 192 31.42 0.57 -6.76
C THR A 192 32.48 1.58 -7.24
N TYR A 193 32.22 2.87 -7.05
CA TYR A 193 33.13 4.01 -7.28
C TYR A 193 33.15 4.89 -6.03
#